data_AF-A0A2H6KB68-F1
#
_entry.id   AF-A0A2H6KB68-F1
#
_cell.length_a   1.000
_cell.length_b   1.000
_cell.length_c   1.000
_cell.angle_alpha   90.00
_cell.angle_beta   90.00
_cell.angle_gamma   90.00
#
_symmetry.space_group_name_H-M   'P 1'
#
loop_
_entity.id
_entity.type
_entity.pdbx_description
1 polymer ?
#
loop_
_entity_poly.entity_id
_entity_poly.type
_entity_poly.pdbx_seq_one_letter_code
_entity_poly.pdbx_strand_id
1 'polypeptide(L)'
;MSQVSKALKAVEDNVTEALQAVVNMDKSLKGDLFNVKKKIKEGIESVLGPSGLNVLTLDQKVQTDLVALKVKIEDVTKDDPTTISLIQSQLKDLGTAKSELENKLTGPDPNSIKTLTDGRETNFKNQIKTPLNAKVSAVDSAIETLGGKFNSNGALKTFDEIFKHIKEKVAEIINGDKGDKGLNGIAKAVQQYATDVYKNMRESTINDWLPKILGDKDKPVKDPIKGWLEKCVGNPRHSNGSPTTEDELRKGIKHQIKDKLEKKVYDQVKEKHNVQAKGQVAEDLGGLKTFLEEYANTLDDQLKPASDSSDANPFVSGIVGQVGDPPSQNPNNQHLTFIVEAIFVAVAAKARRAGEEIGTLLLDAGRVGTNGNKTSIAKALDDALKVAAELDGQLNNATTTPRVQPESPAKAVDTKLKEVKDEVGGQNDDDNSITSRFKKDVKKSIDDAVKELPEAVKMFDAEAEHVADNAQ
;
A
#
# COMPACT_ATOMS: atom_id res chain seq x y z
N MET A 1 -108.32 -124.33 -74.22
CA MET A 1 -107.66 -123.37 -73.30
C MET A 1 -106.29 -123.06 -73.87
N SER A 2 -106.09 -121.87 -74.45
CA SER A 2 -104.87 -121.54 -75.18
C SER A 2 -103.69 -121.35 -74.22
N GLN A 3 -102.48 -121.69 -74.67
CA GLN A 3 -101.22 -121.48 -73.94
C GLN A 3 -101.01 -120.01 -73.48
N VAL A 4 -101.73 -119.07 -74.11
CA VAL A 4 -101.70 -117.64 -73.79
C VAL A 4 -102.20 -117.34 -72.38
N SER A 5 -103.24 -118.04 -71.87
CA SER A 5 -103.77 -117.75 -70.52
C SER A 5 -102.87 -118.23 -69.39
N LYS A 6 -102.11 -119.32 -69.60
CA LYS A 6 -101.11 -119.79 -68.63
C LYS A 6 -99.87 -118.89 -68.60
N ALA A 7 -99.44 -118.39 -69.75
CA ALA A 7 -98.34 -117.44 -69.83
C ALA A 7 -98.69 -116.10 -69.18
N LEU A 8 -99.90 -115.57 -69.41
CA LEU A 8 -100.39 -114.35 -68.76
C LEU A 8 -100.44 -114.48 -67.23
N LYS A 9 -100.96 -115.60 -66.72
CA LYS A 9 -101.04 -115.83 -65.27
C LYS A 9 -99.66 -116.00 -64.62
N ALA A 10 -98.72 -116.69 -65.29
CA ALA A 10 -97.35 -116.80 -64.80
C ALA A 10 -96.61 -115.44 -64.83
N VAL A 11 -96.88 -114.58 -65.82
CA VAL A 11 -96.36 -113.21 -65.84
C VAL A 11 -96.97 -112.40 -64.71
N GLU A 12 -98.28 -112.51 -64.47
CA GLU A 12 -98.98 -111.83 -63.38
C GLU A 12 -98.43 -112.27 -62.02
N ASP A 13 -98.30 -113.57 -61.77
CA ASP A 13 -97.75 -114.12 -60.52
C ASP A 13 -96.30 -113.66 -60.29
N ASN A 14 -95.43 -113.70 -61.31
CA ASN A 14 -94.05 -113.21 -61.21
C ASN A 14 -93.97 -111.70 -61.00
N VAL A 15 -94.86 -110.91 -61.63
CA VAL A 15 -94.94 -109.46 -61.45
C VAL A 15 -95.44 -109.13 -60.05
N THR A 16 -96.44 -109.85 -59.54
CA THR A 16 -96.93 -109.70 -58.17
C THR A 16 -95.87 -110.08 -57.15
N GLU A 17 -95.15 -111.19 -57.36
CA GLU A 17 -94.07 -111.63 -56.47
C GLU A 17 -92.89 -110.64 -56.49
N ALA A 18 -92.51 -110.13 -57.66
CA ALA A 18 -91.51 -109.08 -57.80
C ALA A 18 -91.95 -107.77 -57.12
N LEU A 19 -93.21 -107.34 -57.29
CA LEU A 19 -93.77 -106.17 -56.60
C LEU A 19 -93.79 -106.36 -55.08
N GLN A 20 -94.17 -107.53 -54.60
CA GLN A 20 -94.19 -107.85 -53.17
C GLN A 20 -92.77 -107.86 -52.58
N ALA A 21 -91.80 -108.39 -53.33
CA ALA A 21 -90.38 -108.33 -52.95
C ALA A 21 -89.88 -106.88 -52.87
N VAL A 22 -90.25 -106.02 -53.83
CA VAL A 22 -89.91 -104.57 -53.79
C VAL A 22 -90.55 -103.87 -52.60
N VAL A 23 -91.82 -104.15 -52.28
CA VAL A 23 -92.50 -103.59 -51.10
C VAL A 23 -91.83 -104.05 -49.81
N ASN A 24 -91.44 -105.33 -49.72
CA ASN A 24 -90.74 -105.87 -48.56
C ASN A 24 -89.33 -105.26 -48.41
N MET A 25 -88.60 -105.06 -49.53
CA MET A 25 -87.31 -104.37 -49.53
C MET A 25 -87.45 -102.91 -49.09
N ASP A 26 -88.44 -102.17 -49.60
CA ASP A 26 -88.71 -100.79 -49.17
C ASP A 26 -89.04 -100.70 -47.68
N LYS A 27 -89.87 -101.63 -47.17
CA LYS A 27 -90.19 -101.70 -45.73
C LYS A 27 -88.97 -102.01 -44.87
N SER A 28 -88.11 -102.95 -45.29
CA SER A 28 -86.86 -103.27 -44.60
C SER A 28 -85.91 -102.08 -44.58
N LEU A 29 -85.70 -101.46 -45.75
CA LEU A 29 -84.82 -100.29 -45.89
C LEU A 29 -85.29 -99.12 -45.02
N LYS A 30 -86.59 -98.86 -44.96
CA LYS A 30 -87.18 -97.84 -44.07
C LYS A 30 -86.97 -98.18 -42.60
N GLY A 31 -87.08 -99.45 -42.22
CA GLY A 31 -86.80 -99.93 -40.86
C GLY A 31 -85.34 -99.71 -40.46
N ASP A 32 -84.41 -100.08 -41.34
CA ASP A 32 -82.98 -99.89 -41.12
C ASP A 32 -82.61 -98.40 -41.05
N LEU A 33 -83.13 -97.58 -41.96
CA LEU A 33 -82.93 -96.12 -41.93
C LEU A 33 -83.48 -95.49 -40.65
N PHE A 34 -84.62 -95.95 -40.14
CA PHE A 34 -85.17 -95.47 -38.88
C PHE A 34 -84.26 -95.84 -37.69
N ASN A 35 -83.74 -97.08 -37.67
CA ASN A 35 -82.83 -97.53 -36.62
C ASN A 35 -81.48 -96.80 -36.67
N VAL A 36 -80.93 -96.57 -37.86
CA VAL A 36 -79.71 -95.76 -38.06
C VAL A 36 -79.93 -94.34 -37.56
N LYS A 37 -81.05 -93.71 -37.95
CA LYS A 37 -81.42 -92.36 -37.47
C LYS A 37 -81.50 -92.31 -35.94
N LYS A 38 -82.12 -93.32 -35.31
CA LYS A 38 -82.24 -93.41 -33.85
C LYS A 38 -80.87 -93.53 -33.19
N LYS A 39 -80.01 -94.45 -33.66
CA LYS A 39 -78.66 -94.64 -33.11
C LYS A 39 -77.75 -93.42 -33.29
N ILE A 40 -77.85 -92.73 -34.43
CA ILE A 40 -77.11 -91.47 -34.64
C ILE A 40 -77.59 -90.41 -33.65
N LYS A 41 -78.90 -90.30 -33.43
CA LYS A 41 -79.46 -89.35 -32.46
C LYS A 41 -78.97 -89.65 -31.03
N GLU A 42 -79.04 -90.91 -30.61
CA GLU A 42 -78.55 -91.35 -29.30
C GLU A 42 -77.04 -91.13 -29.15
N GLY A 43 -76.25 -91.39 -30.20
CA GLY A 43 -74.81 -91.12 -30.21
C GLY A 43 -74.47 -89.63 -30.08
N ILE A 44 -75.21 -88.76 -30.79
CA ILE A 44 -75.06 -87.30 -30.68
C ILE A 44 -75.44 -86.82 -29.28
N GLU A 45 -76.56 -87.30 -28.73
CA GLU A 45 -76.99 -86.96 -27.37
C GLU A 45 -75.96 -87.41 -26.32
N SER A 46 -75.34 -88.59 -26.48
CA SER A 46 -74.30 -89.09 -25.58
C SER A 46 -73.01 -88.25 -25.62
N VAL A 47 -72.61 -87.75 -26.79
CA VAL A 47 -71.40 -86.91 -26.92
C VAL A 47 -71.63 -85.50 -26.37
N LEU A 48 -72.82 -84.95 -26.57
CA LEU A 48 -73.16 -83.60 -26.10
C LEU A 48 -73.53 -83.54 -24.60
N GLY A 49 -74.05 -84.65 -24.06
CA GLY A 49 -74.53 -84.77 -22.69
C GLY A 49 -73.43 -84.82 -21.60
N PRO A 50 -73.84 -85.02 -20.34
CA PRO A 50 -72.98 -84.90 -19.15
C PRO A 50 -71.78 -85.86 -19.13
N SER A 51 -71.93 -87.02 -19.77
CA SER A 51 -70.93 -88.09 -19.82
C SER A 51 -69.89 -87.91 -20.94
N GLY A 52 -70.11 -86.95 -21.85
CA GLY A 52 -69.24 -86.63 -22.97
C GLY A 52 -68.55 -85.28 -22.80
N LEU A 53 -68.74 -84.38 -23.77
CA LEU A 53 -68.15 -83.04 -23.77
C LEU A 53 -68.90 -82.05 -22.86
N ASN A 54 -70.09 -82.42 -22.36
CA ASN A 54 -70.91 -81.61 -21.46
C ASN A 54 -71.15 -80.18 -21.98
N VAL A 55 -71.28 -80.05 -23.31
CA VAL A 55 -71.41 -78.77 -24.02
C VAL A 55 -72.77 -78.13 -23.76
N LEU A 56 -73.77 -78.96 -23.40
CA LEU A 56 -75.12 -78.52 -23.05
C LEU A 56 -75.20 -77.73 -21.73
N THR A 57 -74.13 -77.73 -20.91
CA THR A 57 -74.03 -76.93 -19.68
C THR A 57 -72.76 -76.07 -19.64
N LEU A 58 -72.10 -75.89 -20.79
CA LEU A 58 -70.85 -75.12 -20.88
C LEU A 58 -71.09 -73.63 -20.66
N ASP A 59 -72.24 -73.13 -21.11
CA ASP A 59 -72.73 -71.78 -20.84
C ASP A 59 -72.80 -71.47 -19.34
N GLN A 60 -73.35 -72.39 -18.53
CA GLN A 60 -73.45 -72.25 -17.08
C GLN A 60 -72.08 -72.30 -16.40
N LYS A 61 -71.15 -73.13 -16.88
CA LYS A 61 -69.77 -73.19 -16.35
C LYS A 61 -68.99 -71.93 -16.66
N VAL A 62 -69.04 -71.45 -17.90
CA VAL A 62 -68.41 -70.19 -18.31
C VAL A 62 -69.01 -69.01 -17.53
N GLN A 63 -70.32 -68.98 -17.33
CA GLN A 63 -70.96 -67.95 -16.52
C GLN A 63 -70.51 -68.02 -15.06
N THR A 64 -70.40 -69.22 -14.48
CA THR A 64 -69.91 -69.42 -13.10
C THR A 64 -68.46 -68.94 -12.95
N ASP A 65 -67.59 -69.30 -13.88
CA ASP A 65 -66.18 -68.90 -13.87
C ASP A 65 -66.01 -67.40 -14.10
N LEU A 66 -66.81 -66.80 -14.99
CA LEU A 66 -66.81 -65.34 -15.21
C LEU A 66 -67.35 -64.57 -14.01
N VAL A 67 -68.37 -65.10 -13.32
CA VAL A 67 -68.85 -64.51 -12.06
C VAL A 67 -67.78 -64.64 -10.97
N ALA A 68 -67.12 -65.78 -10.84
CA ALA A 68 -66.03 -65.95 -9.89
C ALA A 68 -64.82 -65.04 -10.19
N LEU A 69 -64.49 -64.84 -11.47
CA LEU A 69 -63.44 -63.91 -11.91
C LEU A 69 -63.84 -62.46 -11.64
N LYS A 70 -65.10 -62.08 -11.92
CA LYS A 70 -65.64 -60.76 -11.62
C LYS A 70 -65.61 -60.47 -10.13
N VAL A 71 -65.99 -61.45 -9.28
CA VAL A 71 -65.89 -61.34 -7.82
C VAL A 71 -64.42 -61.16 -7.40
N LYS A 72 -63.47 -61.93 -7.92
CA LYS A 72 -62.05 -61.74 -7.60
C LYS A 72 -61.48 -60.38 -8.03
N ILE A 73 -61.91 -59.85 -9.18
CA ILE A 73 -61.49 -58.52 -9.66
C ILE A 73 -62.18 -57.42 -8.83
N GLU A 74 -63.45 -57.60 -8.48
CA GLU A 74 -64.16 -56.72 -7.56
C GLU A 74 -63.53 -56.77 -6.16
N ASP A 75 -63.04 -57.92 -5.67
CA ASP A 75 -62.36 -58.07 -4.37
C ASP A 75 -60.95 -57.45 -4.34
N VAL A 76 -60.27 -57.34 -5.48
CA VAL A 76 -59.01 -56.55 -5.59
C VAL A 76 -59.28 -55.05 -5.51
N THR A 77 -60.50 -54.63 -5.86
CA THR A 77 -60.92 -53.22 -5.87
C THR A 77 -61.87 -52.84 -4.73
N LYS A 78 -62.30 -53.82 -3.92
CA LYS A 78 -63.21 -53.64 -2.79
C LYS A 78 -62.76 -54.49 -1.61
N ASP A 79 -62.60 -53.80 -0.49
CA ASP A 79 -62.64 -54.36 0.86
C ASP A 79 -61.39 -55.04 1.41
N ASP A 80 -60.20 -54.55 1.05
CA ASP A 80 -59.16 -54.38 2.06
C ASP A 80 -58.92 -52.88 2.33
N PRO A 81 -59.52 -52.29 3.39
CA PRO A 81 -59.20 -50.92 3.79
C PRO A 81 -57.69 -50.74 4.04
N THR A 82 -56.96 -51.81 4.32
CA THR A 82 -55.50 -51.77 4.47
C THR A 82 -54.80 -51.55 3.13
N THR A 83 -55.19 -52.22 2.04
CA THR A 83 -54.56 -52.06 0.71
C THR A 83 -54.93 -50.73 0.03
N ILE A 84 -56.20 -50.31 0.09
CA ILE A 84 -56.63 -49.00 -0.44
C ILE A 84 -56.03 -47.86 0.42
N SER A 85 -55.97 -48.01 1.75
CA SER A 85 -55.30 -47.02 2.59
C SER A 85 -53.79 -47.02 2.39
N LEU A 86 -53.16 -48.15 2.05
CA LEU A 86 -51.73 -48.21 1.75
C LEU A 86 -51.41 -47.46 0.46
N ILE A 87 -52.18 -47.69 -0.62
CA ILE A 87 -52.00 -46.98 -1.90
C ILE A 87 -52.31 -45.49 -1.73
N GLN A 88 -53.40 -45.13 -1.03
CA GLN A 88 -53.73 -43.73 -0.75
C GLN A 88 -52.71 -43.06 0.19
N SER A 89 -52.17 -43.78 1.17
CA SER A 89 -51.12 -43.28 2.05
C SER A 89 -49.84 -43.04 1.27
N GLN A 90 -49.42 -44.00 0.43
CA GLN A 90 -48.23 -43.87 -0.42
C GLN A 90 -48.37 -42.72 -1.43
N LEU A 91 -49.53 -42.56 -2.06
CA LEU A 91 -49.83 -41.42 -2.94
C LEU A 91 -49.85 -40.08 -2.19
N LYS A 92 -50.38 -40.06 -0.96
CA LYS A 92 -50.37 -38.88 -0.10
C LYS A 92 -48.97 -38.54 0.37
N ASP A 93 -48.15 -39.54 0.72
CA ASP A 93 -46.76 -39.37 1.11
C ASP A 93 -45.93 -38.87 -0.08
N LEU A 94 -46.17 -39.40 -1.29
CA LEU A 94 -45.56 -38.92 -2.53
C LEU A 94 -45.98 -37.48 -2.86
N GLY A 95 -47.27 -37.15 -2.76
CA GLY A 95 -47.78 -35.79 -2.94
C GLY A 95 -47.24 -34.80 -1.90
N THR A 96 -47.04 -35.26 -0.66
CA THR A 96 -46.40 -34.48 0.41
C THR A 96 -44.92 -34.25 0.10
N ALA A 97 -44.19 -35.29 -0.29
CA ALA A 97 -42.78 -35.20 -0.68
C ALA A 97 -42.58 -34.30 -1.91
N LYS A 98 -43.47 -34.38 -2.91
CA LYS A 98 -43.49 -33.50 -4.08
C LYS A 98 -43.69 -32.04 -3.67
N SER A 99 -44.71 -31.77 -2.84
CA SER A 99 -44.98 -30.42 -2.36
C SER A 99 -43.80 -29.86 -1.54
N GLU A 100 -43.14 -30.71 -0.75
CA GLU A 100 -41.96 -30.33 0.02
C GLU A 100 -40.76 -30.02 -0.89
N LEU A 101 -40.56 -30.83 -1.94
CA LEU A 101 -39.52 -30.60 -2.95
C LEU A 101 -39.76 -29.30 -3.72
N GLU A 102 -40.98 -29.08 -4.23
CA GLU A 102 -41.36 -27.84 -4.92
C GLU A 102 -41.17 -26.62 -4.02
N ASN A 103 -41.63 -26.68 -2.77
CA ASN A 103 -41.48 -25.58 -1.82
C ASN A 103 -40.01 -25.26 -1.50
N LYS A 104 -39.15 -26.28 -1.40
CA LYS A 104 -37.71 -26.11 -1.14
C LYS A 104 -36.90 -25.70 -2.37
N LEU A 105 -37.33 -26.03 -3.58
CA LEU A 105 -36.60 -25.70 -4.80
C LEU A 105 -37.07 -24.37 -5.42
N THR A 106 -38.37 -24.25 -5.67
CA THR A 106 -38.94 -23.19 -6.54
C THR A 106 -40.04 -22.35 -5.88
N GLY A 107 -40.54 -22.80 -4.72
CA GLY A 107 -41.61 -22.14 -3.96
C GLY A 107 -41.16 -20.90 -3.17
N PRO A 108 -42.12 -20.25 -2.46
CA PRO A 108 -41.92 -18.98 -1.77
C PRO A 108 -41.19 -19.11 -0.41
N ASP A 109 -40.71 -20.31 -0.05
CA ASP A 109 -39.95 -20.51 1.19
C ASP A 109 -38.71 -19.59 1.22
N PRO A 110 -38.45 -18.89 2.34
CA PRO A 110 -37.26 -18.03 2.48
C PRO A 110 -35.92 -18.75 2.26
N ASN A 111 -35.89 -20.06 2.50
CA ASN A 111 -34.75 -20.94 2.32
C ASN A 111 -34.81 -21.72 1.00
N SER A 112 -35.79 -21.42 0.11
CA SER A 112 -35.82 -22.07 -1.20
C SER A 112 -34.59 -21.65 -2.03
N ILE A 113 -34.16 -22.54 -2.93
CA ILE A 113 -33.04 -22.24 -3.83
C ILE A 113 -33.33 -20.95 -4.61
N LYS A 114 -34.57 -20.79 -5.08
CA LYS A 114 -35.01 -19.57 -5.78
C LYS A 114 -34.88 -18.32 -4.91
N THR A 115 -35.43 -18.30 -3.69
CA THR A 115 -35.39 -17.10 -2.82
C THR A 115 -33.96 -16.72 -2.41
N LEU A 116 -33.14 -17.71 -2.03
CA LEU A 116 -31.73 -17.50 -1.68
C LEU A 116 -30.94 -16.99 -2.90
N THR A 117 -31.25 -17.52 -4.08
CA THR A 117 -30.68 -17.06 -5.35
C THR A 117 -31.09 -15.62 -5.60
N ASP A 118 -32.36 -15.26 -5.54
CA ASP A 118 -32.83 -13.88 -5.76
C ASP A 118 -32.21 -12.88 -4.76
N GLY A 119 -32.00 -13.30 -3.51
CA GLY A 119 -31.37 -12.49 -2.46
C GLY A 119 -29.86 -12.28 -2.57
N ARG A 120 -29.16 -12.97 -3.49
CA ARG A 120 -27.69 -12.99 -3.54
C ARG A 120 -27.06 -11.65 -3.89
N GLU A 121 -27.72 -10.81 -4.69
CA GLU A 121 -27.21 -9.47 -5.02
C GLU A 121 -27.26 -8.55 -3.80
N THR A 122 -28.33 -8.63 -3.01
CA THR A 122 -28.43 -7.95 -1.72
C THR A 122 -27.36 -8.43 -0.75
N ASN A 123 -27.15 -9.76 -0.67
CA ASN A 123 -26.10 -10.33 0.20
C ASN A 123 -24.70 -9.89 -0.24
N PHE A 124 -24.38 -9.95 -1.53
CA PHE A 124 -23.11 -9.46 -2.06
C PHE A 124 -22.90 -7.97 -1.76
N LYS A 125 -23.93 -7.15 -1.99
CA LYS A 125 -23.88 -5.72 -1.69
C LYS A 125 -23.63 -5.45 -0.22
N ASN A 126 -24.38 -6.11 0.67
CA ASN A 126 -24.37 -5.81 2.10
C ASN A 126 -23.20 -6.45 2.85
N GLN A 127 -22.79 -7.65 2.46
CA GLN A 127 -21.77 -8.43 3.18
C GLN A 127 -20.36 -8.26 2.60
N ILE A 128 -20.24 -7.89 1.32
CA ILE A 128 -18.94 -7.80 0.64
C ILE A 128 -18.67 -6.38 0.14
N LYS A 129 -19.49 -5.87 -0.77
CA LYS A 129 -19.23 -4.58 -1.44
C LYS A 129 -19.25 -3.40 -0.47
N THR A 130 -20.27 -3.32 0.39
CA THR A 130 -20.43 -2.19 1.31
C THR A 130 -19.32 -2.16 2.38
N PRO A 131 -19.01 -3.27 3.07
CA PRO A 131 -17.90 -3.28 4.03
C PRO A 131 -16.55 -2.95 3.40
N LEU A 132 -16.25 -3.50 2.21
CA LEU A 132 -14.98 -3.20 1.52
C LEU A 132 -14.90 -1.73 1.11
N ASN A 133 -15.96 -1.17 0.52
CA ASN A 133 -15.98 0.26 0.16
C ASN A 133 -15.81 1.16 1.39
N ALA A 134 -16.45 0.82 2.51
CA ALA A 134 -16.29 1.56 3.76
C ALA A 134 -14.84 1.52 4.25
N LYS A 135 -14.16 0.36 4.15
CA LYS A 135 -12.75 0.22 4.54
C LYS A 135 -11.81 1.02 3.63
N VAL A 136 -12.01 0.97 2.31
CA VAL A 136 -11.20 1.76 1.36
C VAL A 136 -11.41 3.27 1.58
N SER A 137 -12.67 3.71 1.74
CA SER A 137 -12.98 5.13 2.02
C SER A 137 -12.38 5.61 3.34
N ALA A 138 -12.30 4.75 4.35
CA ALA A 138 -11.66 5.07 5.62
C ALA A 138 -10.15 5.29 5.45
N VAL A 139 -9.48 4.57 4.54
CA VAL A 139 -8.06 4.80 4.20
C VAL A 139 -7.88 6.16 3.54
N ASP A 140 -8.70 6.50 2.53
CA ASP A 140 -8.66 7.82 1.89
C ASP A 140 -8.86 8.94 2.92
N SER A 141 -9.85 8.79 3.80
CA SER A 141 -10.13 9.77 4.87
C SER A 141 -8.98 9.91 5.86
N ALA A 142 -8.28 8.81 6.17
CA ALA A 142 -7.09 8.83 7.01
C ALA A 142 -5.92 9.56 6.33
N ILE A 143 -5.73 9.38 5.03
CA ILE A 143 -4.72 10.09 4.23
C ILE A 143 -5.05 11.58 4.17
N GLU A 144 -6.31 11.96 3.89
CA GLU A 144 -6.74 13.36 3.92
C GLU A 144 -6.55 13.99 5.31
N THR A 145 -6.87 13.25 6.38
CA THR A 145 -6.65 13.71 7.76
C THR A 145 -5.17 13.90 8.06
N LEU A 146 -4.31 13.00 7.58
CA LEU A 146 -2.86 13.12 7.70
C LEU A 146 -2.35 14.35 6.93
N GLY A 147 -2.77 14.51 5.67
CA GLY A 147 -2.36 15.66 4.85
C GLY A 147 -2.85 17.00 5.37
N GLY A 148 -4.03 17.04 6.00
CA GLY A 148 -4.54 18.21 6.70
C GLY A 148 -3.69 18.64 7.91
N LYS A 149 -2.78 17.79 8.42
CA LYS A 149 -1.80 18.19 9.45
C LYS A 149 -0.63 19.00 8.90
N PHE A 150 -0.41 18.96 7.59
CA PHE A 150 0.75 19.59 6.95
C PHE A 150 0.41 20.89 6.19
N ASN A 151 -0.87 21.16 5.90
CA ASN A 151 -1.25 22.36 5.15
C ASN A 151 -2.49 23.04 5.76
N SER A 152 -2.35 24.33 6.08
CA SER A 152 -3.43 25.17 6.63
C SER A 152 -4.44 25.65 5.58
N ASN A 153 -4.07 25.62 4.29
CA ASN A 153 -4.81 26.28 3.20
C ASN A 153 -5.31 25.33 2.09
N GLY A 154 -5.14 24.00 2.25
CA GLY A 154 -5.67 23.00 1.32
C GLY A 154 -5.38 21.57 1.81
N ALA A 155 -6.30 20.63 1.57
CA ALA A 155 -6.08 19.24 1.94
C ALA A 155 -5.12 18.57 0.94
N LEU A 156 -3.94 18.16 1.41
CA LEU A 156 -3.09 17.21 0.69
C LEU A 156 -3.79 15.84 0.78
N LYS A 157 -4.13 15.23 -0.35
CA LYS A 157 -5.03 14.07 -0.41
C LYS A 157 -4.32 12.75 -0.67
N THR A 158 -3.04 12.80 -1.04
CA THR A 158 -2.26 11.62 -1.42
C THR A 158 -0.90 11.59 -0.73
N PHE A 159 -0.26 10.41 -0.65
CA PHE A 159 1.07 10.30 -0.05
C PHE A 159 2.13 11.07 -0.84
N ASP A 160 2.05 11.05 -2.18
CA ASP A 160 2.96 11.81 -3.05
C ASP A 160 2.88 13.31 -2.76
N GLU A 161 1.68 13.87 -2.59
CA GLU A 161 1.47 15.28 -2.23
C GLU A 161 2.02 15.61 -0.83
N ILE A 162 1.75 14.75 0.16
CA ILE A 162 2.23 14.92 1.54
C ILE A 162 3.76 14.93 1.57
N PHE A 163 4.41 13.95 0.94
CA PHE A 163 5.86 13.84 0.96
C PHE A 163 6.53 14.94 0.15
N LYS A 164 5.94 15.39 -0.96
CA LYS A 164 6.43 16.58 -1.70
C LYS A 164 6.37 17.83 -0.83
N HIS A 165 5.29 18.05 -0.11
CA HIS A 165 5.17 19.20 0.77
C HIS A 165 6.23 19.17 1.89
N ILE A 166 6.41 18.02 2.55
CA ILE A 166 7.43 17.87 3.59
C ILE A 166 8.82 18.11 2.99
N LYS A 167 9.09 17.57 1.79
CA LYS A 167 10.35 17.79 1.06
C LYS A 167 10.62 19.26 0.80
N GLU A 168 9.62 20.01 0.33
CA GLU A 168 9.74 21.46 0.11
C GLU A 168 10.09 22.19 1.41
N LYS A 169 9.42 21.86 2.53
CA LYS A 169 9.72 22.46 3.84
C LYS A 169 11.11 22.10 4.36
N VAL A 170 11.57 20.87 4.15
CA VAL A 170 12.93 20.47 4.50
C VAL A 170 13.95 21.21 3.64
N ALA A 171 13.71 21.35 2.34
CA ALA A 171 14.57 22.10 1.43
C ALA A 171 14.62 23.60 1.81
N GLU A 172 13.51 24.21 2.23
CA GLU A 172 13.45 25.57 2.79
C GLU A 172 14.30 25.68 4.07
N ILE A 173 14.31 24.68 4.96
CA ILE A 173 15.16 24.70 6.16
C ILE A 173 16.66 24.63 5.79
N ILE A 174 17.01 23.78 4.83
CA ILE A 174 18.41 23.58 4.42
C ILE A 174 18.95 24.81 3.68
N ASN A 175 18.18 25.35 2.71
CA ASN A 175 18.67 26.36 1.79
C ASN A 175 18.05 27.76 2.01
N GLY A 176 16.90 27.84 2.65
CA GLY A 176 16.10 29.07 2.79
C GLY A 176 15.37 29.46 1.51
N ASP A 177 14.42 30.39 1.62
CA ASP A 177 13.54 30.84 0.51
C ASP A 177 14.27 31.39 -0.74
N LYS A 178 15.59 31.67 -0.64
CA LYS A 178 16.43 32.22 -1.73
C LYS A 178 17.81 31.56 -1.84
N GLY A 179 17.96 30.32 -1.37
CA GLY A 179 19.13 29.48 -1.70
C GLY A 179 20.40 29.64 -0.86
N ASP A 180 20.48 30.59 0.07
CA ASP A 180 21.67 30.79 0.94
C ASP A 180 21.28 31.32 2.34
N LYS A 181 20.06 31.05 2.80
CA LYS A 181 19.54 31.57 4.09
C LYS A 181 19.17 30.49 5.11
N GLY A 182 19.15 29.23 4.69
CA GLY A 182 18.95 28.09 5.57
C GLY A 182 20.24 27.66 6.28
N LEU A 183 20.25 26.44 6.79
CA LEU A 183 21.41 25.87 7.49
C LEU A 183 22.70 25.88 6.65
N ASN A 184 22.62 25.60 5.34
CA ASN A 184 23.76 25.72 4.43
C ASN A 184 24.30 27.16 4.34
N GLY A 185 23.39 28.14 4.34
CA GLY A 185 23.76 29.55 4.32
C GLY A 185 24.53 29.96 5.58
N ILE A 186 24.08 29.48 6.75
CA ILE A 186 24.76 29.70 8.04
C ILE A 186 26.15 29.07 8.02
N ALA A 187 26.25 27.80 7.61
CA ALA A 187 27.52 27.09 7.52
C ALA A 187 28.52 27.81 6.60
N LYS A 188 28.08 28.25 5.42
CA LYS A 188 28.87 29.03 4.46
C LYS A 188 29.27 30.41 5.00
N ALA A 189 28.39 31.08 5.74
CA ALA A 189 28.71 32.35 6.38
C ALA A 189 29.79 32.18 7.46
N VAL A 190 29.73 31.11 8.24
CA VAL A 190 30.77 30.77 9.23
C VAL A 190 32.09 30.42 8.54
N GLN A 191 32.05 29.62 7.48
CA GLN A 191 33.22 29.28 6.67
C GLN A 191 33.91 30.54 6.14
N GLN A 192 33.12 31.46 5.58
CA GLN A 192 33.60 32.73 5.06
C GLN A 192 34.18 33.59 6.17
N TYR A 193 33.49 33.70 7.32
CA TYR A 193 33.98 34.43 8.49
C TYR A 193 35.32 33.88 8.98
N ALA A 194 35.45 32.56 9.13
CA ALA A 194 36.68 31.91 9.57
C ALA A 194 37.84 32.18 8.61
N THR A 195 37.57 32.03 7.31
CA THR A 195 38.55 32.31 6.24
C THR A 195 38.98 33.77 6.21
N ASP A 196 38.01 34.69 6.32
CA ASP A 196 38.25 36.11 6.25
C ASP A 196 39.04 36.57 7.46
N VAL A 197 38.64 36.24 8.68
CA VAL A 197 39.39 36.62 9.89
C VAL A 197 40.82 36.09 9.81
N TYR A 198 41.00 34.81 9.45
CA TYR A 198 42.32 34.20 9.27
C TYR A 198 43.19 34.96 8.26
N LYS A 199 42.68 35.27 7.06
CA LYS A 199 43.44 36.03 6.04
C LYS A 199 43.69 37.47 6.49
N ASN A 200 42.69 38.09 7.10
CA ASN A 200 42.68 39.48 7.51
C ASN A 200 43.60 39.75 8.70
N MET A 201 43.97 38.73 9.48
CA MET A 201 45.01 38.85 10.52
C MET A 201 46.38 39.26 9.98
N ARG A 202 46.66 39.05 8.69
CA ARG A 202 47.84 39.60 8.01
C ARG A 202 47.74 41.11 7.76
N GLU A 203 46.53 41.60 7.52
CA GLU A 203 46.31 42.96 7.00
C GLU A 203 45.15 43.68 7.68
N SER A 204 43.91 43.45 7.24
CA SER A 204 42.77 44.32 7.56
C SER A 204 42.34 44.26 9.03
N THR A 205 42.43 43.10 9.71
CA THR A 205 42.14 42.97 11.14
C THR A 205 43.13 43.80 11.97
N ILE A 206 44.42 43.69 11.66
CA ILE A 206 45.48 44.48 12.31
C ILE A 206 45.34 45.97 11.97
N ASN A 207 44.97 46.30 10.74
CA ASN A 207 44.69 47.67 10.32
C ASN A 207 43.47 48.28 11.04
N ASP A 208 42.53 47.47 11.51
CA ASP A 208 41.39 47.92 12.33
C ASP A 208 41.76 48.01 13.82
N TRP A 209 42.58 47.08 14.33
CA TRP A 209 42.96 47.05 15.74
C TRP A 209 44.00 48.11 16.10
N LEU A 210 45.04 48.29 15.30
CA LEU A 210 46.14 49.21 15.61
C LEU A 210 45.65 50.66 15.78
N PRO A 211 44.78 51.22 14.92
CA PRO A 211 44.24 52.56 15.15
C PRO A 211 43.40 52.69 16.41
N LYS A 212 42.69 51.64 16.82
CA LYS A 212 41.89 51.63 18.06
C LYS A 212 42.77 51.54 19.30
N ILE A 213 43.93 50.88 19.20
CA ILE A 213 44.91 50.77 20.29
C ILE A 213 45.72 52.05 20.41
N LEU A 214 46.22 52.56 19.26
CA LEU A 214 46.97 53.80 19.18
C LEU A 214 46.08 54.98 19.53
N GLY A 215 44.81 54.97 19.12
CA GLY A 215 43.80 56.02 19.24
C GLY A 215 43.96 57.09 18.16
N ASP A 216 43.23 56.95 17.06
CA ASP A 216 43.18 57.93 15.96
C ASP A 216 42.50 59.26 16.40
N LYS A 217 42.66 60.30 15.58
CA LYS A 217 42.14 61.67 15.82
C LYS A 217 40.67 61.72 16.26
N ASP A 218 39.84 60.80 15.77
CA ASP A 218 38.39 60.79 16.02
C ASP A 218 37.99 59.90 17.22
N LYS A 219 38.94 59.19 17.85
CA LYS A 219 38.72 58.29 19.00
C LYS A 219 39.94 58.37 19.94
N PRO A 220 39.96 59.31 20.90
CA PRO A 220 41.11 59.53 21.75
C PRO A 220 41.49 58.26 22.51
N VAL A 221 42.79 57.99 22.59
CA VAL A 221 43.36 56.91 23.40
C VAL A 221 42.94 57.04 24.85
N LYS A 222 43.00 55.96 25.64
CA LYS A 222 43.13 56.12 27.09
C LYS A 222 44.34 57.04 27.35
N ASP A 223 44.16 58.04 28.21
CA ASP A 223 45.12 59.10 28.51
C ASP A 223 46.61 58.69 28.63
N PRO A 224 46.98 57.48 29.10
CA PRO A 224 48.39 57.09 29.20
C PRO A 224 49.13 57.10 27.86
N ILE A 225 48.66 56.37 26.83
CA ILE A 225 49.39 56.23 25.55
C ILE A 225 49.54 57.59 24.86
N LYS A 226 48.49 58.42 24.91
CA LYS A 226 48.54 59.80 24.41
C LYS A 226 49.65 60.61 25.10
N GLY A 227 49.67 60.59 26.44
CA GLY A 227 50.68 61.31 27.22
C GLY A 227 52.11 60.79 27.02
N TRP A 228 52.29 59.51 26.70
CA TRP A 228 53.62 58.98 26.33
C TRP A 228 54.00 59.36 24.89
N LEU A 229 53.05 59.38 23.94
CA LEU A 229 53.29 59.80 22.56
C LEU A 229 53.70 61.28 22.50
N GLU A 230 53.03 62.15 23.26
CA GLU A 230 53.38 63.58 23.39
C GLU A 230 54.81 63.78 23.90
N LYS A 231 55.31 62.89 24.78
CA LYS A 231 56.70 62.91 25.28
C LYS A 231 57.72 62.37 24.27
N CYS A 232 57.28 61.65 23.25
CA CYS A 232 58.14 61.09 22.19
C CYS A 232 58.33 62.04 21.01
N VAL A 233 57.45 63.03 20.82
CA VAL A 233 57.57 64.04 19.77
C VAL A 233 58.63 65.07 20.19
N GLY A 234 59.68 65.21 19.38
CA GLY A 234 60.83 66.05 19.69
C GLY A 234 60.54 67.55 19.62
N ASN A 235 61.30 68.34 20.38
CA ASN A 235 61.46 69.78 20.17
C ASN A 235 62.26 69.93 18.84
N PRO A 236 61.83 70.74 17.85
CA PRO A 236 62.22 70.65 16.43
C PRO A 236 63.67 71.04 16.08
N ARG A 237 64.63 70.93 17.01
CA ARG A 237 66.01 71.42 16.83
C ARG A 237 67.04 70.36 16.43
N HIS A 238 66.74 69.07 16.42
CA HIS A 238 67.70 68.06 15.97
C HIS A 238 67.02 66.94 15.15
N SER A 239 67.64 66.61 14.01
CA SER A 239 67.42 65.45 13.12
C SER A 239 66.43 65.58 11.96
N ASN A 240 66.95 65.43 10.73
CA ASN A 240 66.24 65.41 9.43
C ASN A 240 65.44 64.11 9.16
N GLY A 241 64.97 63.42 10.21
CA GLY A 241 64.29 62.12 10.07
C GLY A 241 63.37 61.72 11.21
N SER A 242 63.30 62.50 12.28
CA SER A 242 62.44 62.21 13.44
C SER A 242 61.03 62.76 13.21
N PRO A 243 59.96 62.05 13.64
CA PRO A 243 58.58 62.52 13.47
C PRO A 243 58.39 63.91 14.09
N THR A 244 57.88 64.86 13.31
CA THR A 244 57.66 66.24 13.75
C THR A 244 56.27 66.46 14.37
N THR A 245 55.38 65.48 14.18
CA THR A 245 54.02 65.48 14.72
C THR A 245 53.66 64.12 15.32
N GLU A 246 52.69 64.13 16.24
CA GLU A 246 52.13 62.92 16.84
C GLU A 246 51.53 61.99 15.78
N ASP A 247 50.93 62.54 14.72
CA ASP A 247 50.35 61.77 13.61
C ASP A 247 51.40 61.01 12.81
N GLU A 248 52.56 61.64 12.54
CA GLU A 248 53.67 61.00 11.85
C GLU A 248 54.25 59.86 12.69
N LEU A 249 54.40 60.08 14.00
CA LEU A 249 54.85 59.05 14.94
C LEU A 249 53.87 57.86 14.96
N ARG A 250 52.57 58.14 15.06
CA ARG A 250 51.50 57.12 15.02
C ARG A 250 51.53 56.30 13.74
N LYS A 251 51.70 56.95 12.58
CA LYS A 251 51.83 56.27 11.27
C LYS A 251 53.08 55.40 11.20
N GLY A 252 54.21 55.91 11.69
CA GLY A 252 55.48 55.17 11.74
C GLY A 252 55.38 53.92 12.61
N ILE A 253 54.88 54.06 13.85
CA ILE A 253 54.63 52.94 14.77
C ILE A 253 53.68 51.92 14.11
N LYS A 254 52.55 52.37 13.55
CA LYS A 254 51.57 51.49 12.90
C LYS A 254 52.21 50.67 11.77
N HIS A 255 52.98 51.32 10.90
CA HIS A 255 53.61 50.64 9.76
C HIS A 255 54.61 49.59 10.21
N GLN A 256 55.51 49.93 11.14
CA GLN A 256 56.55 49.01 11.60
C GLN A 256 55.99 47.85 12.42
N ILE A 257 55.00 48.11 13.29
CA ILE A 257 54.32 47.05 14.04
C ILE A 257 53.62 46.09 13.07
N LYS A 258 52.92 46.61 12.05
CA LYS A 258 52.26 45.77 11.05
C LYS A 258 53.26 44.86 10.34
N ASP A 259 54.36 45.42 9.83
CA ASP A 259 55.38 44.64 9.10
C ASP A 259 55.99 43.53 9.98
N LYS A 260 56.26 43.83 11.26
CA LYS A 260 56.74 42.82 12.21
C LYS A 260 55.71 41.75 12.54
N LEU A 261 54.45 42.13 12.78
CA LEU A 261 53.37 41.18 13.06
C LEU A 261 53.15 40.23 11.89
N GLU A 262 53.22 40.73 10.65
CA GLU A 262 53.12 39.91 9.45
C GLU A 262 54.27 38.89 9.37
N LYS A 263 55.51 39.36 9.34
CA LYS A 263 56.68 38.50 9.05
C LYS A 263 57.08 37.55 10.19
N LYS A 264 56.82 37.94 11.44
CA LYS A 264 57.34 37.23 12.62
C LYS A 264 56.28 36.55 13.46
N VAL A 265 55.01 36.88 13.27
CA VAL A 265 53.91 36.23 14.01
C VAL A 265 53.00 35.51 13.02
N TYR A 266 52.38 36.25 12.09
CA TYR A 266 51.42 35.67 11.16
C TYR A 266 52.02 34.55 10.32
N ASP A 267 53.14 34.79 9.63
CA ASP A 267 53.76 33.79 8.75
C ASP A 267 54.17 32.53 9.52
N GLN A 268 54.72 32.68 10.73
CA GLN A 268 55.12 31.55 11.58
C GLN A 268 53.91 30.71 12.05
N VAL A 269 52.83 31.38 12.46
CA VAL A 269 51.63 30.70 12.95
C VAL A 269 50.91 30.02 11.79
N LYS A 270 50.81 30.69 10.64
CA LYS A 270 50.18 30.15 9.42
C LYS A 270 50.82 28.86 8.95
N GLU A 271 52.14 28.73 9.04
CA GLU A 271 52.85 27.50 8.65
C GLU A 271 52.42 26.29 9.48
N LYS A 272 52.09 26.49 10.75
CA LYS A 272 51.71 25.43 11.70
C LYS A 272 50.21 25.25 11.87
N HIS A 273 49.45 26.33 11.75
CA HIS A 273 48.01 26.42 12.05
C HIS A 273 47.25 27.04 10.88
N ASN A 274 47.29 26.39 9.73
CA ASN A 274 46.59 26.85 8.54
C ASN A 274 45.07 26.60 8.68
N VAL A 275 44.27 27.67 8.65
CA VAL A 275 42.80 27.56 8.69
C VAL A 275 42.26 27.27 7.29
N GLN A 276 41.79 26.05 7.07
CA GLN A 276 41.11 25.61 5.85
C GLN A 276 39.64 25.33 6.14
N ALA A 277 38.83 26.38 6.13
CA ALA A 277 37.42 26.27 6.44
C ALA A 277 36.66 25.50 5.33
N LYS A 278 35.86 24.50 5.70
CA LYS A 278 35.17 23.58 4.77
C LYS A 278 33.64 23.63 4.87
N GLY A 279 33.09 24.49 5.71
CA GLY A 279 31.65 24.57 5.96
C GLY A 279 31.17 23.65 7.07
N GLN A 280 32.08 23.08 7.86
CA GLN A 280 31.75 22.40 9.12
C GLN A 280 31.93 23.40 10.25
N VAL A 281 30.83 23.88 10.81
CA VAL A 281 30.78 25.05 11.71
C VAL A 281 31.72 24.87 12.91
N ALA A 282 31.68 23.69 13.56
CA ALA A 282 32.52 23.42 14.73
C ALA A 282 34.01 23.33 14.38
N GLU A 283 34.35 22.67 13.28
CA GLU A 283 35.75 22.51 12.84
C GLU A 283 36.33 23.86 12.37
N ASP A 284 35.58 24.61 11.57
CA ASP A 284 36.01 25.90 11.02
C ASP A 284 36.27 26.92 12.14
N LEU A 285 35.36 27.02 13.11
CA LEU A 285 35.53 27.89 14.28
C LEU A 285 36.63 27.39 15.24
N GLY A 286 36.77 26.07 15.41
CA GLY A 286 37.83 25.48 16.21
C GLY A 286 39.22 25.75 15.64
N GLY A 287 39.36 25.64 14.31
CA GLY A 287 40.57 26.02 13.59
C GLY A 287 40.90 27.51 13.76
N LEU A 288 39.91 28.39 13.60
CA LEU A 288 40.10 29.82 13.82
C LEU A 288 40.49 30.15 15.27
N LYS A 289 39.81 29.57 16.26
CA LYS A 289 40.15 29.75 17.69
C LYS A 289 41.60 29.38 17.95
N THR A 290 42.01 28.20 17.51
CA THR A 290 43.38 27.70 17.69
C THR A 290 44.40 28.64 17.04
N PHE A 291 44.12 29.10 15.81
CA PHE A 291 44.98 30.07 15.14
C PHE A 291 45.13 31.39 15.94
N LEU A 292 44.05 31.92 16.48
CA LEU A 292 44.07 33.18 17.25
C LEU A 292 44.81 33.03 18.59
N GLU A 293 44.67 31.90 19.26
CA GLU A 293 45.40 31.60 20.50
C GLU A 293 46.91 31.44 20.22
N GLU A 294 47.27 30.72 19.17
CA GLU A 294 48.68 30.54 18.76
C GLU A 294 49.31 31.82 18.24
N TYR A 295 48.52 32.69 17.59
CA TYR A 295 48.95 34.04 17.23
C TYR A 295 49.30 34.86 18.47
N ALA A 296 48.44 34.85 19.49
CA ALA A 296 48.70 35.54 20.75
C ALA A 296 49.93 34.96 21.48
N ASN A 297 50.07 33.64 21.54
CA ASN A 297 51.18 32.98 22.20
C ASN A 297 52.52 33.22 21.49
N THR A 298 52.52 33.14 20.14
CA THR A 298 53.71 33.46 19.34
C THR A 298 54.14 34.90 19.54
N LEU A 299 53.18 35.85 19.62
CA LEU A 299 53.50 37.23 19.93
C LEU A 299 54.05 37.39 21.35
N ASP A 300 53.44 36.77 22.36
CA ASP A 300 53.94 36.80 23.75
C ASP A 300 55.37 36.22 23.86
N ASP A 301 55.67 35.16 23.10
CA ASP A 301 57.02 34.59 23.01
C ASP A 301 58.03 35.55 22.39
N GLN A 302 57.64 36.28 21.34
CA GLN A 302 58.47 37.34 20.76
C GLN A 302 58.71 38.50 21.74
N LEU A 303 57.82 38.69 22.73
CA LEU A 303 57.93 39.75 23.73
C LEU A 303 58.73 39.36 24.99
N LYS A 304 59.11 38.09 25.17
CA LYS A 304 59.94 37.67 26.29
C LYS A 304 61.31 38.38 26.30
N PRO A 305 61.82 38.81 27.47
CA PRO A 305 63.16 39.40 27.56
C PRO A 305 64.21 38.38 27.11
N ALA A 306 65.30 38.85 26.50
CA ALA A 306 66.44 38.00 26.21
C ALA A 306 67.03 37.49 27.54
N SER A 307 67.31 36.18 27.61
CA SER A 307 67.57 35.43 28.86
C SER A 307 68.65 36.00 29.77
N ASP A 308 69.55 36.85 29.25
CA ASP A 308 70.78 37.26 29.93
C ASP A 308 71.12 38.77 29.84
N SER A 309 70.21 39.64 29.38
CA SER A 309 70.51 41.08 29.21
C SER A 309 69.42 42.00 29.75
N SER A 310 69.82 43.08 30.43
CA SER A 310 68.97 44.24 30.74
C SER A 310 68.52 45.05 29.50
N ASP A 311 68.83 44.55 28.30
CA ASP A 311 68.59 45.22 27.04
C ASP A 311 67.15 45.04 26.56
N ALA A 312 66.62 46.09 25.91
CA ALA A 312 65.29 46.09 25.34
C ALA A 312 65.12 44.93 24.34
N ASN A 313 63.95 44.28 24.38
CA ASN A 313 63.64 43.13 23.53
C ASN A 313 63.97 43.41 22.05
N PRO A 314 64.76 42.56 21.34
CA PRO A 314 65.15 42.77 19.94
C PRO A 314 63.97 42.92 18.97
N PHE A 315 62.83 42.30 19.29
CA PHE A 315 61.58 42.46 18.57
C PHE A 315 61.05 43.90 18.67
N VAL A 316 61.12 44.51 19.85
CA VAL A 316 60.68 45.88 20.14
C VAL A 316 61.73 46.91 19.71
N SER A 317 63.00 46.72 20.07
CA SER A 317 64.08 47.66 19.82
C SER A 317 64.33 47.90 18.32
N GLY A 318 64.09 46.88 17.48
CA GLY A 318 64.14 47.07 16.02
C GLY A 318 63.07 48.02 15.48
N ILE A 319 61.89 48.11 16.12
CA ILE A 319 60.85 49.09 15.76
C ILE A 319 61.23 50.47 16.30
N VAL A 320 61.65 50.54 17.56
CA VAL A 320 62.07 51.79 18.22
C VAL A 320 63.18 52.47 17.42
N GLY A 321 64.19 51.74 16.94
CA GLY A 321 65.26 52.29 16.11
C GLY A 321 64.89 52.65 14.67
N GLN A 322 63.73 52.19 14.17
CA GLN A 322 63.20 52.55 12.84
C GLN A 322 62.22 53.72 12.89
N VAL A 323 61.64 53.99 14.07
CA VAL A 323 60.63 55.04 14.30
C VAL A 323 61.22 56.25 15.03
N GLY A 324 62.20 56.04 15.91
CA GLY A 324 62.92 57.08 16.65
C GLY A 324 64.43 57.09 16.36
N ASP A 325 65.17 57.96 17.04
CA ASP A 325 66.65 57.97 16.98
C ASP A 325 67.24 56.69 17.61
N PRO A 326 68.49 56.29 17.31
CA PRO A 326 69.10 55.11 17.91
C PRO A 326 69.06 55.15 19.46
N PRO A 327 68.85 53.99 20.15
CA PRO A 327 68.68 53.92 21.61
C PRO A 327 69.75 54.65 22.44
N SER A 328 70.97 54.74 21.91
CA SER A 328 72.13 55.33 22.60
C SER A 328 72.13 56.87 22.64
N GLN A 329 71.20 57.56 22.00
CA GLN A 329 71.23 59.03 21.86
C GLN A 329 70.03 59.78 22.46
N ASN A 330 68.96 59.10 22.90
CA ASN A 330 67.73 59.82 23.32
C ASN A 330 66.96 59.12 24.49
N PRO A 331 66.77 59.78 25.65
CA PRO A 331 65.94 59.24 26.75
C PRO A 331 64.46 59.04 26.37
N ASN A 332 63.96 59.70 25.32
CA ASN A 332 62.59 59.51 24.82
C ASN A 332 62.35 58.11 24.22
N ASN A 333 63.41 57.36 23.91
CA ASN A 333 63.30 56.01 23.37
C ASN A 333 62.78 54.98 24.40
N GLN A 334 62.91 55.24 25.69
CA GLN A 334 62.30 54.40 26.73
C GLN A 334 60.77 54.48 26.70
N HIS A 335 60.23 55.69 26.47
CA HIS A 335 58.79 55.89 26.31
C HIS A 335 58.27 55.22 25.04
N LEU A 336 59.01 55.34 23.93
CA LEU A 336 58.66 54.66 22.68
C LEU A 336 58.72 53.13 22.80
N THR A 337 59.72 52.60 23.50
CA THR A 337 59.85 51.16 23.82
C THR A 337 58.61 50.67 24.58
N PHE A 338 58.25 51.37 25.65
CA PHE A 338 57.07 51.05 26.45
C PHE A 338 55.75 51.11 25.64
N ILE A 339 55.59 52.13 24.78
CA ILE A 339 54.42 52.25 23.90
C ILE A 339 54.33 51.04 22.95
N VAL A 340 55.44 50.67 22.30
CA VAL A 340 55.47 49.56 21.35
C VAL A 340 55.17 48.23 22.05
N GLU A 341 55.74 47.98 23.23
CA GLU A 341 55.42 46.82 24.07
C GLU A 341 53.93 46.77 24.43
N ALA A 342 53.38 47.89 24.91
CA ALA A 342 51.98 47.99 25.29
C ALA A 342 51.03 47.72 24.10
N ILE A 343 51.40 48.16 22.89
CA ILE A 343 50.61 47.88 21.68
C ILE A 343 50.63 46.39 21.36
N PHE A 344 51.79 45.74 21.40
CA PHE A 344 51.87 44.30 21.13
C PHE A 344 51.10 43.48 22.16
N VAL A 345 51.22 43.81 23.45
CA VAL A 345 50.41 43.18 24.52
C VAL A 345 48.91 43.37 24.26
N ALA A 346 48.50 44.56 23.82
CA ALA A 346 47.10 44.83 23.48
C ALA A 346 46.62 44.02 22.26
N VAL A 347 47.48 43.80 21.26
CA VAL A 347 47.18 42.94 20.09
C VAL A 347 47.05 41.48 20.51
N ALA A 348 48.00 40.95 21.31
CA ALA A 348 47.94 39.58 21.83
C ALA A 348 46.66 39.36 22.65
N ALA A 349 46.33 40.29 23.55
CA ALA A 349 45.12 40.24 24.34
C ALA A 349 43.83 40.25 23.49
N LYS A 350 43.79 41.05 22.41
CA LYS A 350 42.65 41.06 21.48
C LYS A 350 42.50 39.74 20.72
N ALA A 351 43.60 39.15 20.24
CA ALA A 351 43.57 37.85 19.56
C ALA A 351 43.09 36.74 20.49
N ARG A 352 43.67 36.66 21.70
CA ARG A 352 43.27 35.70 22.73
C ARG A 352 41.80 35.83 23.10
N ARG A 353 41.34 37.05 23.36
CA ARG A 353 39.94 37.34 23.68
C ARG A 353 39.01 36.92 22.55
N ALA A 354 39.35 37.17 21.29
CA ALA A 354 38.53 36.73 20.16
C ALA A 354 38.44 35.19 20.09
N GLY A 355 39.56 34.48 20.31
CA GLY A 355 39.57 33.02 20.39
C GLY A 355 38.75 32.47 21.56
N GLU A 356 38.86 33.07 22.75
CA GLU A 356 38.09 32.71 23.94
C GLU A 356 36.59 32.99 23.77
N GLU A 357 36.21 34.10 23.14
CA GLU A 357 34.82 34.41 22.83
C GLU A 357 34.22 33.37 21.86
N ILE A 358 34.95 32.97 20.81
CA ILE A 358 34.54 31.88 19.92
C ILE A 358 34.39 30.57 20.70
N GLY A 359 35.37 30.24 21.54
CA GLY A 359 35.37 29.05 22.41
C GLY A 359 34.13 29.00 23.29
N THR A 360 34.04 29.96 24.20
CA THR A 360 33.01 29.99 25.24
C THR A 360 31.59 30.14 24.71
N LEU A 361 31.39 30.90 23.63
CA LEU A 361 30.05 31.12 23.07
C LEU A 361 29.62 29.99 22.13
N LEU A 362 30.49 29.55 21.22
CA LEU A 362 30.10 28.72 20.08
C LEU A 362 30.58 27.27 20.16
N LEU A 363 31.74 27.00 20.78
CA LEU A 363 32.39 25.69 20.77
C LEU A 363 32.25 24.92 22.09
N ASP A 364 32.14 25.61 23.21
CA ASP A 364 32.00 24.98 24.52
C ASP A 364 30.66 24.23 24.63
N ALA A 365 30.72 23.03 25.20
CA ALA A 365 29.52 22.26 25.48
C ALA A 365 28.68 22.95 26.57
N GLY A 366 27.37 22.66 26.60
CA GLY A 366 26.49 23.20 27.64
C GLY A 366 25.53 24.30 27.17
N ARG A 367 25.62 24.71 25.90
CA ARG A 367 24.87 25.85 25.35
C ARG A 367 23.52 25.46 24.75
N VAL A 368 23.46 24.26 24.16
CA VAL A 368 22.25 23.72 23.53
C VAL A 368 21.90 22.38 24.18
N GLY A 369 20.61 22.15 24.43
CA GLY A 369 20.07 20.91 25.01
C GLY A 369 19.74 20.99 26.50
N THR A 370 19.00 20.00 26.99
CA THR A 370 18.62 19.82 28.40
C THR A 370 19.08 18.45 28.91
N ASN A 371 19.28 18.32 30.23
CA ASN A 371 19.50 17.07 30.98
C ASN A 371 20.47 16.04 30.33
N GLY A 372 21.77 16.18 30.60
CA GLY A 372 22.79 15.17 30.24
C GLY A 372 23.25 15.19 28.77
N ASN A 373 22.42 15.64 27.83
CA ASN A 373 22.72 15.71 26.40
C ASN A 373 22.98 17.15 25.95
N LYS A 374 23.91 17.85 26.61
CA LYS A 374 24.28 19.20 26.20
C LYS A 374 25.41 19.19 25.18
N THR A 375 25.32 20.09 24.21
CA THR A 375 26.33 20.28 23.16
C THR A 375 26.63 21.77 22.97
N SER A 376 27.55 22.08 22.06
CA SER A 376 27.86 23.45 21.65
C SER A 376 26.92 23.92 20.55
N ILE A 377 26.83 25.24 20.35
CA ILE A 377 26.00 25.82 19.27
C ILE A 377 26.52 25.36 17.91
N ALA A 378 27.84 25.39 17.72
CA ALA A 378 28.48 25.00 16.47
C ALA A 378 28.18 23.53 16.11
N LYS A 379 28.34 22.62 17.09
CA LYS A 379 28.03 21.21 16.88
C LYS A 379 26.54 20.96 16.63
N ALA A 380 25.66 21.68 17.33
CA ALA A 380 24.21 21.57 17.10
C ALA A 380 23.82 21.99 15.68
N LEU A 381 24.47 23.02 15.12
CA LEU A 381 24.26 23.45 13.74
C LEU A 381 24.72 22.39 12.73
N ASP A 382 25.91 21.82 12.93
CA ASP A 382 26.42 20.73 12.08
C ASP A 382 25.51 19.49 12.13
N ASP A 383 25.10 19.08 13.33
CA ASP A 383 24.21 17.93 13.54
C ASP A 383 22.83 18.18 12.91
N ALA A 384 22.27 19.40 13.04
CA ALA A 384 21.00 19.78 12.41
C ALA A 384 21.09 19.77 10.88
N LEU A 385 22.17 20.31 10.31
CA LEU A 385 22.38 20.31 8.86
C LEU A 385 22.49 18.88 8.33
N LYS A 386 23.23 18.00 9.03
CA LYS A 386 23.34 16.59 8.68
C LYS A 386 21.99 15.88 8.68
N VAL A 387 21.19 16.03 9.75
CA VAL A 387 19.87 15.40 9.85
C VAL A 387 18.92 15.92 8.77
N ALA A 388 18.94 17.23 8.51
CA ALA A 388 18.10 17.82 7.46
C ALA A 388 18.49 17.29 6.07
N ALA A 389 19.79 17.22 5.75
CA ALA A 389 20.27 16.69 4.48
C ALA A 389 19.95 15.20 4.30
N GLU A 390 20.04 14.39 5.36
CA GLU A 390 19.64 12.99 5.32
C GLU A 390 18.14 12.84 5.06
N LEU A 391 17.31 13.62 5.76
CA LEU A 391 15.87 13.64 5.56
C LEU A 391 15.48 14.09 4.14
N ASP A 392 16.14 15.13 3.60
CA ASP A 392 15.95 15.56 2.21
C ASP A 392 16.28 14.42 1.23
N GLY A 393 17.40 13.70 1.44
CA GLY A 393 17.77 12.53 0.66
C GLY A 393 16.72 11.42 0.69
N GLN A 394 16.18 11.09 1.87
CA GLN A 394 15.12 10.10 2.03
C GLN A 394 13.82 10.53 1.32
N LEU A 395 13.43 11.79 1.46
CA LEU A 395 12.25 12.34 0.80
C LEU A 395 12.43 12.42 -0.72
N ASN A 396 13.62 12.74 -1.21
CA ASN A 396 13.98 12.66 -2.63
C ASN A 396 13.76 11.24 -3.16
N ASN A 397 14.25 10.22 -2.45
CA ASN A 397 14.07 8.82 -2.85
C ASN A 397 12.58 8.40 -2.85
N ALA A 398 11.79 8.92 -1.91
CA ALA A 398 10.35 8.61 -1.83
C ALA A 398 9.51 9.31 -2.92
N THR A 399 9.93 10.50 -3.38
CA THR A 399 9.14 11.38 -4.27
C THR A 399 9.66 11.45 -5.70
N THR A 400 10.86 10.94 -5.98
CA THR A 400 11.47 10.97 -7.31
C THR A 400 11.28 9.63 -8.01
N THR A 401 10.95 9.68 -9.31
CA THR A 401 10.83 8.48 -10.13
C THR A 401 12.21 7.85 -10.38
N PRO A 402 12.45 6.60 -9.96
CA PRO A 402 13.69 5.88 -10.29
C PRO A 402 13.79 5.64 -11.79
N ARG A 403 15.02 5.60 -12.35
CA ARG A 403 15.26 5.45 -13.80
C ARG A 403 14.63 4.19 -14.44
N VAL A 404 14.29 3.19 -13.63
CA VAL A 404 13.80 1.87 -14.06
C VAL A 404 12.30 1.69 -13.78
N GLN A 405 11.66 2.62 -13.05
CA GLN A 405 10.25 2.52 -12.69
C GLN A 405 9.45 3.69 -13.27
N PRO A 406 8.15 3.50 -13.60
CA PRO A 406 7.34 4.53 -14.23
C PRO A 406 6.93 5.67 -13.28
N GLU A 407 7.00 5.45 -11.97
CA GLU A 407 6.55 6.40 -10.94
C GLU A 407 7.41 6.34 -9.67
N SER A 408 7.28 7.34 -8.80
CA SER A 408 7.94 7.37 -7.48
C SER A 408 7.29 6.35 -6.53
N PRO A 409 8.00 5.88 -5.48
CA PRO A 409 7.40 4.97 -4.50
C PRO A 409 6.12 5.52 -3.85
N ALA A 410 6.07 6.81 -3.51
CA ALA A 410 4.87 7.43 -2.93
C ALA A 410 3.69 7.41 -3.93
N LYS A 411 3.97 7.76 -5.20
CA LYS A 411 2.96 7.74 -6.27
C LYS A 411 2.49 6.32 -6.60
N ALA A 412 3.36 5.32 -6.52
CA ALA A 412 2.98 3.92 -6.71
C ALA A 412 1.94 3.45 -5.68
N VAL A 413 2.10 3.86 -4.41
CA VAL A 413 1.12 3.57 -3.37
C VAL A 413 -0.21 4.25 -3.69
N ASP A 414 -0.19 5.53 -4.05
CA ASP A 414 -1.41 6.27 -4.44
C ASP A 414 -2.11 5.61 -5.64
N THR A 415 -1.36 5.19 -6.66
CA THR A 415 -1.86 4.46 -7.83
C THR A 415 -2.51 3.14 -7.42
N LYS A 416 -1.87 2.34 -6.56
CA LYS A 416 -2.44 1.07 -6.09
C LYS A 416 -3.67 1.24 -5.21
N LEU A 417 -3.69 2.24 -4.34
CA LEU A 417 -4.89 2.56 -3.56
C LEU A 417 -6.05 2.96 -4.46
N LYS A 418 -5.78 3.75 -5.51
CA LYS A 418 -6.78 4.08 -6.52
C LYS A 418 -7.28 2.85 -7.27
N GLU A 419 -6.40 1.96 -7.73
CA GLU A 419 -6.80 0.71 -8.38
C GLU A 419 -7.72 -0.14 -7.49
N VAL A 420 -7.39 -0.30 -6.21
CA VAL A 420 -8.23 -1.03 -5.24
C VAL A 420 -9.58 -0.33 -5.05
N LYS A 421 -9.58 1.00 -4.98
CA LYS A 421 -10.81 1.79 -4.89
C LYS A 421 -11.69 1.62 -6.12
N ASP A 422 -11.10 1.60 -7.32
CA ASP A 422 -11.83 1.41 -8.57
C ASP A 422 -12.38 -0.02 -8.65
N GLU A 423 -11.60 -1.03 -8.22
CA GLU A 423 -12.03 -2.44 -8.17
C GLU A 423 -13.23 -2.66 -7.22
N VAL A 424 -13.23 -2.03 -6.05
CA VAL A 424 -14.28 -2.19 -5.02
C VAL A 424 -15.47 -1.24 -5.25
N GLY A 425 -15.18 -0.01 -5.68
CA GLY A 425 -16.12 1.10 -5.84
C GLY A 425 -16.81 1.14 -7.18
N GLY A 426 -16.31 0.42 -8.19
CA GLY A 426 -16.86 0.38 -9.54
C GLY A 426 -18.39 0.28 -9.57
N GLN A 427 -18.99 1.15 -10.36
CA GLN A 427 -20.40 1.05 -10.71
C GLN A 427 -20.61 -0.08 -11.72
N ASN A 428 -21.89 -0.42 -11.95
CA ASN A 428 -22.38 -1.67 -12.51
C ASN A 428 -21.90 -2.09 -13.91
N ASP A 429 -20.98 -1.35 -14.55
CA ASP A 429 -20.55 -1.55 -15.94
C ASP A 429 -19.01 -1.48 -16.13
N ASP A 430 -18.22 -1.35 -15.06
CA ASP A 430 -16.76 -1.44 -15.17
C ASP A 430 -16.36 -2.92 -15.19
N ASP A 431 -15.98 -3.46 -16.35
CA ASP A 431 -15.72 -4.91 -16.56
C ASP A 431 -14.75 -5.53 -15.55
N ASN A 432 -13.86 -4.71 -14.97
CA ASN A 432 -12.86 -5.16 -13.99
C ASN A 432 -13.28 -5.00 -12.52
N SER A 433 -14.44 -4.43 -12.22
CA SER A 433 -14.90 -4.27 -10.83
C SER A 433 -15.36 -5.58 -10.21
N ILE A 434 -15.30 -5.68 -8.88
CA ILE A 434 -15.85 -6.82 -8.13
C ILE A 434 -17.36 -7.00 -8.39
N THR A 435 -18.06 -5.91 -8.72
CA THR A 435 -19.49 -5.94 -9.03
C THR A 435 -19.74 -6.62 -10.37
N SER A 436 -18.95 -6.29 -11.39
CA SER A 436 -19.08 -6.89 -12.72
C SER A 436 -18.69 -8.36 -12.70
N ARG A 437 -17.61 -8.74 -12.01
CA ARG A 437 -17.23 -10.15 -11.82
C ARG A 437 -18.31 -10.94 -11.08
N PHE A 438 -18.88 -10.37 -10.01
CA PHE A 438 -20.00 -11.00 -9.32
C PHE A 438 -21.20 -11.21 -10.25
N LYS A 439 -21.57 -10.21 -11.07
CA LYS A 439 -22.70 -10.34 -12.00
C LYS A 439 -22.43 -11.35 -13.12
N LYS A 440 -21.24 -11.32 -13.71
CA LYS A 440 -20.87 -12.11 -14.88
C LYS A 440 -20.57 -13.56 -14.52
N ASP A 441 -19.83 -13.78 -13.44
CA ASP A 441 -19.23 -15.09 -13.16
C ASP A 441 -20.00 -15.84 -12.07
N VAL A 442 -20.65 -15.14 -11.14
CA VAL A 442 -21.40 -15.78 -10.04
C VAL A 442 -22.91 -15.70 -10.30
N LYS A 443 -23.43 -14.49 -10.50
CA LYS A 443 -24.87 -14.26 -10.66
C LYS A 443 -25.40 -15.02 -11.88
N LYS A 444 -24.77 -14.84 -13.04
CA LYS A 444 -25.19 -15.48 -14.28
C LYS A 444 -25.17 -17.01 -14.19
N SER A 445 -24.05 -17.60 -13.75
CA SER A 445 -23.92 -19.06 -13.65
C SER A 445 -24.97 -19.68 -12.71
N ILE A 446 -25.27 -19.02 -11.59
CA ILE A 446 -26.33 -19.48 -10.68
C ILE A 446 -27.73 -19.26 -11.29
N ASP A 447 -27.99 -18.12 -11.94
CA ASP A 447 -29.27 -17.87 -12.61
C ASP A 447 -29.54 -18.93 -13.69
N ASP A 448 -28.54 -19.26 -14.49
CA ASP A 448 -28.68 -20.21 -15.58
C ASP A 448 -28.97 -21.61 -15.03
N ALA A 449 -28.29 -22.05 -13.97
CA ALA A 449 -28.61 -23.31 -13.29
C ALA A 449 -30.00 -23.31 -12.64
N VAL A 450 -30.43 -22.20 -12.02
CA VAL A 450 -31.75 -22.10 -11.38
C VAL A 450 -32.89 -22.09 -12.39
N LYS A 451 -32.68 -21.53 -13.60
CA LYS A 451 -33.66 -21.58 -14.69
C LYS A 451 -33.93 -22.99 -15.20
N GLU A 452 -33.01 -23.93 -15.01
CA GLU A 452 -33.19 -25.33 -15.41
C GLU A 452 -34.02 -26.15 -14.40
N LEU A 453 -34.12 -25.69 -13.15
CA LEU A 453 -34.84 -26.41 -12.08
C LEU A 453 -36.33 -26.68 -12.39
N PRO A 454 -37.13 -25.72 -12.91
CA PRO A 454 -38.54 -25.99 -13.23
C PRO A 454 -38.72 -27.09 -14.27
N GLU A 455 -37.84 -27.18 -15.25
CA GLU A 455 -37.91 -28.22 -16.28
C GLU A 455 -37.49 -29.58 -15.73
N ALA A 456 -36.43 -29.61 -14.90
CA ALA A 456 -36.02 -30.81 -14.19
C ALA A 456 -37.13 -31.35 -13.27
N VAL A 457 -37.86 -30.48 -12.56
CA VAL A 457 -39.02 -30.85 -11.74
C VAL A 457 -40.14 -31.41 -12.62
N LYS A 458 -40.46 -30.79 -13.75
CA LYS A 458 -41.47 -31.32 -14.68
C LYS A 458 -41.09 -32.67 -15.27
N MET A 459 -39.82 -32.88 -15.63
CA MET A 459 -39.34 -34.16 -16.14
C MET A 459 -39.46 -35.25 -15.08
N PHE A 460 -39.09 -34.94 -13.84
CA PHE A 460 -39.27 -35.85 -12.71
C PHE A 460 -40.76 -36.18 -12.50
N ASP A 461 -41.63 -35.16 -12.53
CA ASP A 461 -43.08 -35.33 -12.39
C ASP A 461 -43.67 -36.21 -13.49
N ALA A 462 -43.29 -35.97 -14.74
CA ALA A 462 -43.78 -36.75 -15.89
C ALA A 462 -43.35 -38.22 -15.81
N GLU A 463 -42.10 -38.49 -15.39
CA GLU A 463 -41.63 -39.86 -15.20
C GLU A 463 -42.36 -40.54 -14.02
N ALA A 464 -42.60 -39.80 -12.93
CA ALA A 464 -43.35 -40.32 -11.79
C ALA A 464 -44.81 -40.65 -12.15
N GLU A 465 -45.49 -39.80 -12.92
CA GLU A 465 -46.84 -40.07 -13.47
C GLU A 465 -46.82 -41.31 -14.37
N HIS A 466 -45.85 -41.42 -15.28
CA HIS A 466 -45.73 -42.57 -16.17
C HIS A 466 -45.51 -43.90 -15.43
N VAL A 467 -44.74 -43.90 -14.34
CA VAL A 467 -44.57 -45.09 -13.49
C VAL A 467 -45.86 -45.45 -12.75
N ALA A 468 -46.61 -44.44 -12.29
CA ALA A 468 -47.89 -44.65 -11.60
C ALA A 468 -48.96 -45.23 -12.53
N ASP A 469 -49.06 -44.73 -13.76
CA ASP A 469 -50.04 -45.19 -14.76
C ASP A 469 -49.77 -46.62 -15.23
N ASN A 470 -48.50 -47.05 -15.31
CA ASN A 470 -48.15 -48.43 -15.68
C ASN A 470 -48.35 -49.45 -14.54
N ALA A 471 -48.62 -48.98 -13.32
CA ALA A 471 -48.86 -49.83 -12.15
C ALA A 471 -50.36 -50.12 -11.88
N GLN A 472 -51.26 -49.44 -12.60
CA GLN A 472 -52.71 -49.74 -12.64
C GLN A 472 -53.03 -50.73 -13.75
#